data_AF-A0A941MBU7-F1
#
_entry.id   AF-A0A941MBU7-F1
#
_cell.length_a   1.000
_cell.length_b   1.000
_cell.length_c   1.000
_cell.angle_alpha   90.00
_cell.angle_beta   90.00
_cell.angle_gamma   90.00
#
_symmetry.space_group_name_H-M   'P 1'
#
loop_
_entity.id
_entity.type
_entity.pdbx_description
1 polymer ?
#
loop_
_entity_poly.entity_id
_entity_poly.type
_entity_poly.pdbx_seq_one_letter_code
_entity_poly.pdbx_strand_id
1 'polypeptide(L)'
;MMRSLTLSALVAGALLAAPAINAQTRPAATPAAAPARPAVDEATRTFRAWDKNGDSQLSLAEFTEGFQRAQAAVQVAASLRRQFATIDANHSGAIDPAEYPNLVLIKNAGRNAPPLSRFDANGNGKLEFGEYVKLVEALSPRPQAQQPAAGQGRR
;
A
#
# COMPACT_ATOMS: atom_id res chain seq x y z
N MET A 1 -40.20 46.56 48.93
CA MET A 1 -39.14 45.58 48.60
C MET A 1 -39.78 44.26 48.22
N MET A 2 -39.28 43.63 47.15
CA MET A 2 -39.58 42.29 46.61
C MET A 2 -40.93 42.14 45.88
N ARG A 3 -40.88 42.13 44.53
CA ARG A 3 -41.97 41.65 43.66
C ARG A 3 -41.52 40.37 42.97
N SER A 4 -42.29 39.32 43.21
CA SER A 4 -42.15 37.97 42.69
C SER A 4 -42.77 37.82 41.29
N LEU A 5 -42.20 36.86 40.55
CA LEU A 5 -42.66 36.04 39.42
C LEU A 5 -44.02 36.34 38.76
N THR A 6 -44.08 36.29 37.42
CA THR A 6 -44.97 35.37 36.66
C THR A 6 -44.81 35.46 35.14
N LEU A 7 -44.87 34.26 34.53
CA LEU A 7 -45.36 33.86 33.20
C LEU A 7 -45.54 34.95 32.12
N SER A 8 -44.86 34.77 30.99
CA SER A 8 -45.34 35.25 29.70
C SER A 8 -45.70 34.06 28.82
N ALA A 9 -47.00 33.87 28.66
CA ALA A 9 -47.57 33.19 27.52
C ALA A 9 -47.84 34.24 26.44
N LEU A 10 -47.50 33.96 25.19
CA LEU A 10 -48.25 34.50 24.06
C LEU A 10 -48.33 33.44 22.97
N VAL A 11 -49.56 33.00 22.73
CA VAL A 11 -49.98 32.13 21.63
C VAL A 11 -50.61 33.02 20.58
N ALA A 12 -50.20 32.88 19.32
CA ALA A 12 -50.91 33.32 18.12
C ALA A 12 -50.35 32.48 16.96
N GLY A 13 -51.10 31.92 16.02
CA GLY A 13 -52.52 31.87 15.74
C GLY A 13 -52.76 30.75 14.71
N ALA A 14 -53.99 30.26 14.62
CA ALA A 14 -54.42 29.11 13.83
C ALA A 14 -54.38 29.33 12.29
N LEU A 15 -54.15 28.26 11.51
CA LEU A 15 -54.85 28.03 10.22
C LEU A 15 -54.66 26.59 9.66
N LEU A 16 -55.79 25.90 9.44
CA LEU A 16 -56.15 24.92 8.39
C LEU A 16 -55.33 23.62 8.17
N ALA A 17 -56.06 22.50 8.15
CA ALA A 17 -55.60 21.15 7.79
C ALA A 17 -55.67 20.87 6.28
N ALA A 18 -54.74 20.05 5.75
CA ALA A 18 -54.91 18.87 4.86
C ALA A 18 -53.52 18.41 4.28
N PRO A 19 -53.38 17.31 3.50
CA PRO A 19 -52.69 16.09 3.94
C PRO A 19 -51.41 15.74 3.13
N ALA A 20 -50.68 14.75 3.64
CA ALA A 20 -49.76 13.82 2.95
C ALA A 20 -48.86 14.36 1.82
N ILE A 21 -47.56 14.51 2.11
CA ILE A 21 -46.51 14.27 1.12
C ILE A 21 -45.57 13.23 1.71
N ASN A 22 -45.58 12.05 1.09
CA ASN A 22 -44.66 10.94 1.33
C ASN A 22 -43.23 11.46 1.51
N ALA A 23 -42.61 11.11 2.63
CA ALA A 23 -41.16 11.12 2.77
C ALA A 23 -40.59 10.13 1.74
N GLN A 24 -40.25 10.66 0.57
CA GLN A 24 -39.48 9.95 -0.43
C GLN A 24 -38.15 9.57 0.21
N THR A 25 -38.00 8.27 0.46
CA THR A 25 -36.70 7.63 0.64
C THR A 25 -35.87 7.96 -0.59
N ARG A 26 -35.01 8.97 -0.47
CA ARG A 26 -33.91 9.15 -1.43
C ARG A 26 -33.05 7.89 -1.33
N PRO A 27 -32.92 7.06 -2.38
CA PRO A 27 -31.84 6.09 -2.38
C PRO A 27 -30.55 6.90 -2.31
N ALA A 28 -29.80 6.68 -1.23
CA ALA A 28 -28.45 7.18 -1.09
C ALA A 28 -27.69 6.82 -2.37
N ALA A 29 -27.28 7.84 -3.12
CA ALA A 29 -26.44 7.69 -4.27
C ALA A 29 -25.24 6.84 -3.83
N THR A 30 -25.13 5.65 -4.42
CA THR A 30 -23.96 4.80 -4.31
C THR A 30 -22.75 5.67 -4.67
N PRO A 31 -21.68 5.71 -3.86
CA PRO A 31 -20.45 6.37 -4.28
C PRO A 31 -20.04 5.72 -5.61
N ALA A 32 -20.07 6.52 -6.68
CA ALA A 32 -19.63 6.11 -7.99
C ALA A 32 -18.23 5.50 -7.83
N ALA A 33 -18.13 4.19 -8.05
CA ALA A 33 -16.87 3.51 -8.13
C ALA A 33 -16.01 4.26 -9.16
N ALA A 34 -14.88 4.79 -8.70
CA ALA A 34 -13.85 5.31 -9.58
C ALA A 34 -13.59 4.29 -10.70
N PRO A 35 -13.31 4.72 -11.94
CA PRO A 35 -13.13 3.80 -13.05
C PRO A 35 -12.04 2.79 -12.69
N ALA A 36 -12.44 1.53 -12.57
CA ALA A 36 -11.51 0.43 -12.48
C ALA A 36 -10.62 0.51 -13.71
N ARG A 37 -9.31 0.70 -13.51
CA ARG A 37 -8.32 0.36 -14.55
C ARG A 37 -8.68 -1.03 -15.07
N PRO A 38 -8.57 -1.33 -16.38
CA PRO A 38 -9.11 -2.56 -16.94
C PRO A 38 -8.42 -3.76 -16.28
N ALA A 39 -9.07 -4.34 -15.27
CA ALA A 39 -8.59 -5.50 -14.51
C ALA A 39 -8.32 -6.71 -15.43
N VAL A 40 -8.96 -6.71 -16.60
CA VAL A 40 -8.78 -7.68 -17.69
C VAL A 40 -7.33 -7.72 -18.19
N ASP A 41 -6.64 -6.59 -18.28
CA ASP A 41 -5.29 -6.53 -18.84
C ASP A 41 -4.25 -7.11 -17.88
N GLU A 42 -4.44 -6.91 -16.58
CA GLU A 42 -3.52 -7.38 -15.55
C GLU A 42 -3.72 -8.87 -15.23
N ALA A 43 -4.97 -9.34 -15.21
CA ALA A 43 -5.29 -10.77 -15.11
C ALA A 43 -4.73 -11.54 -16.32
N THR A 44 -4.88 -11.00 -17.54
CA THR A 44 -4.34 -11.61 -18.76
C THR A 44 -2.82 -11.67 -18.73
N ARG A 45 -2.14 -10.60 -18.29
CA ARG A 45 -0.68 -10.59 -18.11
C ARG A 45 -0.22 -11.62 -17.08
N THR A 46 -0.91 -11.72 -15.95
CA THR A 46 -0.58 -12.68 -14.89
C THR A 46 -0.78 -14.11 -15.36
N PHE A 47 -1.90 -14.40 -16.03
CA PHE A 47 -2.18 -15.70 -16.64
C PHE A 47 -1.05 -16.11 -17.59
N ARG A 48 -0.70 -15.25 -18.55
CA ARG A 48 0.40 -15.51 -19.50
C ARG A 48 1.77 -15.65 -18.84
N ALA A 49 2.00 -14.99 -17.70
CA ALA A 49 3.26 -15.13 -16.97
C ALA A 49 3.35 -16.49 -16.23
N TRP A 50 2.21 -17.08 -15.88
CA TRP A 50 2.11 -18.34 -15.15
C TRP A 50 1.99 -19.54 -16.08
N ASP A 51 1.33 -19.39 -17.24
CA ASP A 51 1.27 -20.37 -18.33
C ASP A 51 2.68 -20.53 -18.94
N LYS A 52 3.42 -21.54 -18.48
CA LYS A 52 4.82 -21.77 -18.87
C LYS A 52 4.93 -22.54 -20.16
N ASN A 53 3.99 -23.44 -20.42
CA ASN A 53 3.99 -24.26 -21.61
C ASN A 53 3.30 -23.56 -22.82
N GLY A 54 2.59 -22.46 -22.59
CA GLY A 54 1.95 -21.65 -23.62
C GLY A 54 0.69 -22.30 -24.20
N ASP A 55 0.06 -23.23 -23.48
CA ASP A 55 -1.12 -23.96 -23.95
C ASP A 55 -2.44 -23.21 -23.72
N SER A 56 -2.35 -21.96 -23.23
CA SER A 56 -3.49 -21.10 -22.89
C SER A 56 -4.35 -21.66 -21.75
N GLN A 57 -3.82 -22.58 -20.97
CA GLN A 57 -4.39 -23.09 -19.72
C GLN A 57 -3.38 -22.92 -18.59
N LEU A 58 -3.85 -23.03 -17.35
CA LEU A 58 -2.97 -23.17 -16.20
C LEU A 58 -3.17 -24.56 -15.63
N SER A 59 -2.14 -25.39 -15.74
CA SER A 59 -2.09 -26.63 -14.98
C SER A 59 -2.09 -26.33 -13.48
N LEU A 60 -2.46 -27.32 -12.66
CA LEU A 60 -2.40 -27.19 -11.20
C LEU A 60 -0.99 -26.81 -10.72
N ALA A 61 0.05 -27.32 -11.38
CA ALA A 61 1.44 -27.01 -11.07
C ALA A 61 1.76 -25.53 -11.34
N GLU A 62 1.42 -25.01 -12.52
CA GLU A 62 1.63 -23.61 -12.90
C GLU A 62 0.85 -22.65 -12.02
N PHE A 63 -0.41 -22.96 -11.73
CA PHE A 63 -1.23 -22.18 -10.82
C PHE A 63 -0.62 -22.17 -9.41
N THR A 64 -0.25 -23.32 -8.87
CA THR A 64 0.29 -23.43 -7.51
C THR A 64 1.61 -22.66 -7.38
N GLU A 65 2.52 -22.82 -8.34
CA GLU A 65 3.80 -22.10 -8.37
C GLU A 65 3.61 -20.58 -8.50
N GLY A 66 2.75 -20.15 -9.42
CA GLY A 66 2.42 -18.74 -9.61
C GLY A 66 1.77 -18.12 -8.37
N PHE A 67 0.80 -18.81 -7.78
CA PHE A 67 0.09 -18.36 -6.59
C PHE A 67 1.00 -18.29 -5.37
N GLN A 68 1.88 -19.27 -5.15
CA GLN A 68 2.86 -19.24 -4.06
C GLN A 68 3.83 -18.06 -4.20
N ARG A 69 4.34 -17.80 -5.42
CA ARG A 69 5.19 -16.62 -5.67
C ARG A 69 4.45 -15.31 -5.44
N ALA A 70 3.22 -15.21 -5.90
CA ALA A 70 2.39 -14.02 -5.69
C ALA A 70 2.14 -13.77 -4.19
N GLN A 71 1.78 -14.81 -3.43
CA GLN A 71 1.64 -14.71 -1.99
C GLN A 71 2.94 -14.26 -1.32
N ALA A 72 4.08 -14.86 -1.66
CA ALA A 72 5.38 -14.46 -1.12
C ALA A 72 5.67 -12.98 -1.42
N ALA A 73 5.40 -12.51 -2.63
CA ALA A 73 5.57 -11.11 -3.01
C ALA A 73 4.68 -10.16 -2.19
N VAL A 74 3.41 -10.53 -1.96
CA VAL A 74 2.48 -9.77 -1.10
C VAL A 74 3.02 -9.67 0.33
N GLN A 75 3.51 -10.78 0.89
CA GLN A 75 4.05 -10.80 2.24
C GLN A 75 5.32 -9.97 2.38
N VAL A 76 6.21 -10.03 1.39
CA VAL A 76 7.41 -9.18 1.33
C VAL A 76 7.00 -7.70 1.26
N ALA A 77 6.09 -7.33 0.35
CA ALA A 77 5.61 -5.95 0.22
C ALA A 77 4.98 -5.43 1.53
N ALA A 78 4.17 -6.25 2.20
CA ALA A 78 3.58 -5.90 3.50
C ALA A 78 4.66 -5.73 4.59
N SER A 79 5.68 -6.58 4.60
CA SER A 79 6.82 -6.45 5.52
C SER A 79 7.59 -5.14 5.29
N LEU A 80 7.91 -4.83 4.03
CA LEU A 80 8.61 -3.59 3.66
C LEU A 80 7.80 -2.36 4.04
N ARG A 81 6.47 -2.36 3.82
CA ARG A 81 5.61 -1.25 4.24
C ARG A 81 5.62 -1.03 5.75
N ARG A 82 5.57 -2.11 6.54
CA ARG A 82 5.64 -2.00 8.01
C ARG A 82 6.99 -1.44 8.48
N GLN A 83 8.08 -1.91 7.88
CA GLN A 83 9.42 -1.39 8.19
C GLN A 83 9.55 0.09 7.82
N PHE A 84 9.09 0.47 6.63
CA PHE A 84 9.07 1.85 6.19
C PHE A 84 8.31 2.75 7.18
N ALA A 85 7.10 2.37 7.56
CA ALA A 85 6.28 3.11 8.52
C ALA A 85 6.90 3.18 9.94
N THR A 86 7.78 2.24 10.28
CA THR A 86 8.51 2.27 11.56
C THR A 86 9.65 3.29 11.54
N ILE A 87 10.24 3.55 10.38
CA ILE A 87 11.38 4.46 10.20
C ILE A 87 10.90 5.89 9.92
N ASP A 88 9.82 6.05 9.14
CA ASP A 88 9.11 7.31 8.89
C ASP A 88 8.33 7.74 10.16
N ALA A 89 9.09 8.11 11.20
CA ALA A 89 8.60 8.42 12.53
C ALA A 89 7.81 9.73 12.55
N ASN A 90 8.12 10.66 11.65
CA ASN A 90 7.36 11.89 11.48
C ASN A 90 6.13 11.73 10.56
N HIS A 91 5.93 10.55 9.97
CA HIS A 91 4.82 10.21 9.09
C HIS A 91 4.71 11.14 7.88
N SER A 92 5.85 11.58 7.34
CA SER A 92 5.90 12.44 6.16
C SER A 92 5.65 11.67 4.86
N GLY A 93 5.62 10.33 4.90
CA GLY A 93 5.46 9.47 3.74
C GLY A 93 6.76 9.21 2.99
N ALA A 94 7.90 9.67 3.53
CA ALA A 94 9.23 9.53 2.97
C ALA A 94 10.27 9.48 4.09
N ILE A 95 11.33 8.70 3.92
CA ILE A 95 12.45 8.64 4.88
C ILE A 95 13.35 9.84 4.62
N ASP A 96 13.47 10.72 5.61
CA ASP A 96 14.29 11.92 5.50
C ASP A 96 15.75 11.70 5.98
N PRO A 97 16.67 12.66 5.80
CA PRO A 97 18.06 12.52 6.21
C PRO A 97 18.29 12.28 7.71
N ALA A 98 17.38 12.70 8.58
CA ALA A 98 17.47 12.43 10.02
C ALA A 98 17.01 11.00 10.36
N GLU A 99 16.10 10.43 9.56
CA GLU A 99 15.58 9.08 9.71
C GLU A 99 16.47 8.02 9.04
N TYR A 100 17.14 8.37 7.94
CA TYR A 100 17.96 7.46 7.13
C TYR A 100 19.02 6.66 7.93
N PRO A 101 19.78 7.26 8.88
CA PRO A 101 20.75 6.51 9.67
C PRO A 101 20.12 5.46 10.60
N ASN A 102 18.81 5.51 10.82
CA ASN A 102 18.11 4.56 11.67
C ASN A 102 17.83 3.22 10.99
N LEU A 103 17.92 3.16 9.66
CA LEU A 103 17.76 1.94 8.87
C LEU A 103 18.78 0.88 9.30
N VAL A 104 18.29 -0.33 9.62
CA VAL A 104 19.15 -1.46 10.01
C VAL A 104 20.18 -1.79 8.93
N LEU A 105 19.78 -1.74 7.66
CA LEU A 105 20.69 -1.99 6.53
C LEU A 105 21.83 -0.97 6.46
N ILE A 106 21.55 0.30 6.78
CA ILE A 106 22.54 1.38 6.82
C ILE A 106 23.43 1.25 8.05
N LYS A 107 22.86 0.95 9.22
CA LYS A 107 23.62 0.64 10.44
C LYS A 107 24.59 -0.52 10.24
N ASN A 108 24.13 -1.59 9.57
CA ASN A 108 24.93 -2.77 9.29
C ASN A 108 26.03 -2.51 8.26
N ALA A 109 25.76 -1.68 7.25
CA ALA A 109 26.76 -1.30 6.25
C ALA A 109 27.84 -0.36 6.82
N GLY A 110 27.50 0.41 7.86
CA GLY A 110 28.44 1.27 8.58
C GLY A 110 29.14 2.26 7.64
N ARG A 111 30.48 2.22 7.59
CA ARG A 111 31.29 3.09 6.71
C ARG A 111 31.04 2.87 5.21
N ASN A 112 30.55 1.68 4.83
CA ASN A 112 30.22 1.35 3.45
C ASN A 112 28.75 1.64 3.12
N ALA A 113 28.00 2.27 4.03
CA ALA A 113 26.63 2.64 3.77
C ALA A 113 26.56 3.57 2.56
N PRO A 114 25.69 3.27 1.57
CA PRO A 114 25.46 4.20 0.48
C PRO A 114 24.83 5.50 1.02
N PRO A 115 25.06 6.63 0.35
CA PRO A 115 24.32 7.85 0.66
C PRO A 115 22.85 7.71 0.24
N LEU A 116 21.95 8.42 0.92
CA LEU A 116 20.53 8.49 0.57
C LEU A 116 20.33 8.86 -0.91
N SER A 117 21.09 9.86 -1.40
CA SER A 117 21.02 10.37 -2.77
C SER A 117 21.30 9.33 -3.85
N ARG A 118 21.87 8.17 -3.50
CA ARG A 118 22.04 7.06 -4.44
C ARG A 118 20.69 6.48 -4.90
N PHE A 119 19.67 6.56 -4.06
CA PHE A 119 18.36 5.94 -4.30
C PHE A 119 17.22 6.95 -4.49
N ASP A 120 17.43 8.21 -4.09
CA ASP A 120 16.56 9.36 -4.36
C ASP A 120 16.60 9.69 -5.87
N ALA A 121 15.67 9.10 -6.61
CA ALA A 121 15.60 9.19 -8.06
C ALA A 121 14.95 10.50 -8.52
N ASN A 122 14.08 11.07 -7.71
CA ASN A 122 13.40 12.33 -8.04
C ASN A 122 14.15 13.58 -7.54
N GLY A 123 15.16 13.40 -6.70
CA GLY A 123 16.07 14.45 -6.23
C GLY A 123 15.48 15.33 -5.14
N ASN A 124 14.48 14.88 -4.39
CA ASN A 124 13.82 15.69 -3.37
C ASN A 124 14.48 15.63 -1.97
N GLY A 125 15.57 14.87 -1.85
CA GLY A 125 16.35 14.72 -0.63
C GLY A 125 15.78 13.74 0.39
N LYS A 126 14.76 12.96 0.01
CA LYS A 126 14.12 11.93 0.85
C LYS A 126 14.02 10.62 0.06
N LEU A 127 13.64 9.53 0.72
CA LEU A 127 13.28 8.28 0.05
C LEU A 127 11.81 7.99 0.19
N GLU A 128 11.05 8.07 -0.90
CA GLU A 128 9.70 7.52 -0.90
C GLU A 128 9.74 5.99 -0.90
N PHE A 129 8.57 5.37 -0.65
CA PHE A 129 8.46 3.93 -0.54
C PHE A 129 9.07 3.16 -1.73
N GLY A 130 8.86 3.63 -2.96
CA GLY A 130 9.42 2.97 -4.16
C GLY A 130 10.95 3.02 -4.23
N GLU A 131 11.56 4.07 -3.70
CA GLU A 131 13.02 4.26 -3.65
C GLU A 131 13.63 3.47 -2.49
N TYR A 132 12.93 3.44 -1.35
CA TYR A 132 13.26 2.57 -0.23
C TYR A 132 13.31 1.08 -0.63
N VAL A 133 12.34 0.61 -1.43
CA VAL A 133 12.35 -0.78 -1.93
C VAL A 133 13.64 -1.08 -2.71
N LYS A 134 14.09 -0.17 -3.57
CA LYS A 134 15.35 -0.34 -4.33
C LYS A 134 16.57 -0.40 -3.41
N LEU A 135 16.59 0.41 -2.35
CA LEU A 135 17.64 0.36 -1.32
C LEU A 135 17.66 -1.01 -0.65
N VAL A 136 16.50 -1.53 -0.24
CA VAL A 136 16.41 -2.84 0.42
C VAL A 136 16.84 -3.96 -0.52
N GLU A 137 16.43 -3.93 -1.79
CA GLU A 137 16.86 -4.90 -2.80
C GLU A 137 18.38 -4.88 -3.04
N ALA A 138 18.98 -3.69 -3.03
CA ALA A 138 20.42 -3.53 -3.27
C ALA A 138 21.28 -3.97 -2.07
N LEU A 139 20.79 -3.80 -0.85
CA LEU A 139 21.55 -4.05 0.38
C LEU A 139 21.19 -5.36 1.08
N SER A 140 20.09 -6.02 0.70
CA SER A 140 19.74 -7.33 1.24
C SER A 140 20.76 -8.37 0.75
N PRO A 141 21.25 -9.25 1.63
CA PRO A 141 22.07 -10.37 1.19
C PRO A 141 21.22 -11.20 0.23
N ARG A 142 21.61 -11.24 -1.05
CA ARG A 142 20.98 -12.15 -2.01
C ARG A 142 21.21 -13.57 -1.47
N PRO A 143 20.17 -14.42 -1.40
CA PRO A 143 20.40 -15.86 -1.32
C PRO A 143 21.35 -16.17 -2.46
N GLN A 144 22.54 -16.68 -2.15
CA GLN A 144 23.49 -17.10 -3.16
C GLN A 144 22.81 -18.20 -3.97
N ALA A 145 22.26 -17.83 -5.13
CA ALA A 145 21.88 -18.80 -6.14
C ALA A 145 23.16 -19.60 -6.44
N GLN A 146 23.09 -20.91 -6.25
CA GLN A 146 24.21 -21.83 -6.36
C GLN A 146 25.09 -21.48 -7.57
N GLN A 147 26.34 -21.07 -7.30
CA GLN A 147 27.40 -21.33 -8.26
C GLN A 147 27.48 -22.86 -8.38
N PRO A 148 27.28 -23.47 -9.56
CA PRO A 148 27.69 -24.86 -9.71
C PRO A 148 29.17 -24.91 -9.41
N ALA A 149 29.54 -25.67 -8.37
CA ALA A 149 30.91 -26.02 -8.10
C ALA A 149 31.50 -26.55 -9.41
N ALA A 150 32.40 -25.78 -10.01
CA ALA A 150 33.13 -26.20 -11.18
C ALA A 150 33.76 -27.55 -10.82
N GLY A 151 33.34 -28.59 -11.55
CA GLY A 151 33.85 -29.93 -11.37
C GLY A 151 35.37 -29.89 -11.48
N GLN A 152 36.05 -30.04 -10.35
CA GLN A 152 37.47 -30.32 -10.34
C GLN A 152 37.65 -31.73 -10.90
N GLY A 153 38.24 -31.75 -12.09
CA GLY A 153 38.42 -32.92 -12.91
C GLY A 153 39.16 -34.02 -12.16
N ARG A 154 38.66 -35.24 -12.36
CA ARG A 154 39.45 -36.45 -12.27
C ARG A 154 40.67 -36.31 -13.18
N ARG A 155 41.87 -36.34 -12.60
CA ARG A 155 43.02 -37.05 -13.13
C ARG A 155 43.81 -37.62 -11.96
#